data_AF-A0A3E4R7M1-F1
#
_entry.id   AF-A0A3E4R7M1-F1
#
_cell.length_a   1.000
_cell.length_b   1.000
_cell.length_c   1.000
_cell.angle_alpha   90.00
_cell.angle_beta   90.00
_cell.angle_gamma   90.00
#
_symmetry.space_group_name_H-M   'P 1'
#
loop_
_entity.id
_entity.type
_entity.pdbx_description
1 polymer ?
#
loop_
_entity_poly.entity_id
_entity_poly.type
_entity_poly.pdbx_seq_one_letter_code
_entity_poly.pdbx_strand_id
1 'polypeptide(L)'
;MLNIELVYNLYDSLTPDKKEELLGLLFKKSRQTMAYFKRSKDISLSKLEILADFYHMPLDCFRTNASFKTNSVLGNNNIVANIGYGANLLVELKAKQDKIDSLERELESSKTTAASKDDTIASKDDTIASKDEVIKMLRDQSDFLKAQIEMLQSK
;
A
#
# COMPACT_ATOMS: atom_id res chain seq x y z
N MET A 1 9.96 -37.57 13.08
CA MET A 1 10.73 -37.95 11.88
C MET A 1 10.44 -36.92 10.79
N LEU A 2 11.38 -36.64 9.89
CA LEU A 2 11.26 -35.57 8.88
C LEU A 2 10.54 -36.09 7.62
N ASN A 3 9.65 -35.28 7.04
CA ASN A 3 9.10 -35.51 5.71
C ASN A 3 10.13 -35.11 4.66
N ILE A 4 11.03 -36.03 4.36
CA ILE A 4 12.16 -35.83 3.45
C ILE A 4 11.69 -35.54 2.03
N GLU A 5 10.59 -36.18 1.58
CA GLU A 5 10.02 -35.97 0.24
C GLU A 5 9.51 -34.53 0.06
N LEU A 6 8.83 -33.98 1.08
CA LEU A 6 8.39 -32.59 1.06
C LEU A 6 9.58 -31.63 0.95
N VAL A 7 10.62 -31.84 1.76
CA VAL A 7 11.83 -30.99 1.72
C VAL A 7 12.50 -31.04 0.35
N TYR A 8 12.53 -32.20 -0.31
CA TYR A 8 13.07 -32.31 -1.67
C TYR A 8 12.23 -31.59 -2.70
N ASN A 9 10.91 -31.78 -2.69
CA ASN A 9 10.03 -31.11 -3.65
C ASN A 9 10.10 -29.59 -3.52
N LEU A 10 10.20 -29.09 -2.28
CA LEU A 10 10.40 -27.67 -2.00
C LEU A 10 11.77 -27.19 -2.45
N TYR A 11 12.82 -27.97 -2.21
CA TYR A 11 14.16 -27.62 -2.66
C TYR A 11 14.22 -27.57 -4.20
N ASP A 12 13.64 -28.55 -4.89
CA ASP A 12 13.71 -28.68 -6.34
C ASP A 12 12.97 -27.57 -7.08
N SER A 13 11.89 -27.02 -6.49
CA SER A 13 11.13 -25.89 -7.05
C SER A 13 11.83 -24.53 -6.91
N LEU A 14 12.91 -24.44 -6.13
CA LEU A 14 13.69 -23.21 -5.99
C LEU A 14 14.52 -22.90 -7.25
N THR A 15 14.72 -21.61 -7.51
CA THR A 15 15.70 -21.13 -8.49
C THR A 15 17.13 -21.47 -8.04
N PRO A 16 18.11 -21.58 -8.97
CA PRO A 16 19.50 -21.90 -8.63
C PRO A 16 20.09 -20.99 -7.53
N ASP A 17 19.81 -19.68 -7.59
CA ASP A 17 20.30 -18.72 -6.60
C ASP A 17 19.74 -18.99 -5.20
N LYS A 18 18.44 -19.32 -5.13
CA LYS A 18 17.76 -19.66 -3.87
C LYS A 18 18.20 -21.00 -3.31
N LYS A 19 18.56 -21.97 -4.17
CA LYS A 19 19.15 -23.24 -3.76
C LYS A 19 20.50 -23.01 -3.06
N GLU A 20 21.38 -22.19 -3.64
CA GLU A 20 22.67 -21.84 -3.05
C GLU A 20 22.51 -21.07 -1.73
N GLU A 21 21.55 -20.14 -1.64
CA GLU A 21 21.22 -19.42 -0.41
C GLU A 21 20.80 -20.39 0.71
N LEU A 22 19.86 -21.28 0.43
CA LEU A 22 19.38 -22.27 1.39
C LEU A 22 20.48 -23.24 1.85
N LEU A 23 21.31 -23.73 0.91
CA LEU A 23 22.47 -24.56 1.26
C LEU A 23 23.49 -23.80 2.13
N GLY A 24 23.68 -22.51 1.84
CA GLY A 24 24.50 -21.60 2.64
C GLY A 24 24.00 -21.51 4.09
N LEU A 25 22.69 -21.35 4.28
CA LEU A 25 22.07 -21.26 5.60
C LEU A 25 22.12 -22.60 6.36
N LEU A 26 21.76 -23.71 5.71
CA LEU A 26 21.67 -25.02 6.35
C LEU A 26 23.03 -25.63 6.70
N PHE A 27 24.05 -25.37 5.88
CA PHE A 27 25.32 -26.08 5.95
C PHE A 27 26.54 -25.17 6.05
N LYS A 28 26.35 -23.85 6.18
CA LYS A 28 27.45 -22.87 6.28
C LYS A 28 28.50 -23.08 5.20
N LYS A 29 28.06 -23.32 3.95
CA LYS A 29 28.90 -23.63 2.77
C LYS A 29 29.68 -24.97 2.80
N SER A 30 29.37 -25.89 3.71
CA SER A 30 29.96 -27.23 3.71
C SER A 30 29.39 -28.08 2.55
N ARG A 31 30.22 -28.34 1.52
CA ARG A 31 29.85 -29.13 0.33
C ARG A 31 29.50 -30.60 0.61
N GLN A 32 29.91 -31.17 1.75
CA GLN A 32 29.75 -32.61 2.04
C GLN A 32 28.36 -33.01 2.56
N THR A 33 27.41 -32.08 2.65
CA THR A 33 26.34 -32.19 3.67
C THR A 33 24.96 -32.60 3.14
N MET A 34 24.69 -32.49 1.83
CA MET A 34 23.43 -33.00 1.25
C MET A 34 23.37 -34.54 1.23
N ALA A 35 24.50 -35.20 0.95
CA ALA A 35 24.58 -36.66 1.01
C ALA A 35 24.42 -37.19 2.46
N TYR A 36 24.87 -36.43 3.45
CA TYR A 36 24.65 -36.73 4.87
C TYR A 36 23.18 -36.54 5.26
N PHE A 37 22.56 -35.45 4.80
CA PHE A 37 21.13 -35.18 4.99
C PHE A 37 20.24 -36.29 4.39
N LYS A 38 20.63 -36.86 3.24
CA LYS A 38 19.98 -38.03 2.63
C LYS A 38 20.00 -39.27 3.52
N ARG A 39 21.05 -39.43 4.34
CA ARG A 39 21.36 -40.70 5.01
C ARG A 39 20.85 -40.76 6.44
N SER A 40 20.87 -39.65 7.19
CA SER A 40 20.54 -39.68 8.62
C SER A 40 19.04 -39.72 8.92
N LYS A 41 18.17 -39.21 8.02
CA LYS A 41 16.72 -38.98 8.25
C LYS A 41 16.35 -38.11 9.47
N ASP A 42 17.34 -37.79 10.31
CA ASP A 42 17.27 -36.92 11.46
C ASP A 42 17.91 -35.56 11.14
N ILE A 43 17.23 -34.52 11.59
CA ILE A 43 17.61 -33.11 11.45
C ILE A 43 17.61 -32.48 12.85
N SER A 44 18.58 -31.61 13.12
CA SER A 44 18.56 -30.82 14.36
C SER A 44 17.42 -29.80 14.32
N LEU A 45 16.90 -29.43 15.49
CA LEU A 45 15.87 -28.39 15.61
C LEU A 45 16.30 -27.09 14.90
N SER A 46 17.57 -26.69 15.05
CA SER A 46 18.13 -25.51 14.40
C SER A 46 18.06 -25.54 12.86
N LYS A 47 18.25 -26.69 12.23
CA LYS A 47 18.14 -26.82 10.77
C LYS A 47 16.68 -26.86 10.34
N LEU A 48 15.79 -27.35 11.20
CA LEU A 48 14.35 -27.30 10.98
C LEU A 48 13.83 -25.86 11.07
N GLU A 49 14.33 -25.07 12.03
CA GLU A 49 14.08 -23.63 12.16
C GLU A 49 14.53 -22.88 10.92
N ILE A 50 15.73 -23.15 10.42
CA ILE A 50 16.21 -22.56 9.17
C ILE A 50 15.28 -22.90 7.98
N LEU A 51 14.78 -24.14 7.88
CA LEU A 51 13.81 -24.52 6.84
C LEU A 51 12.47 -23.78 7.02
N ALA A 52 11.96 -23.71 8.25
CA ALA A 52 10.73 -23.00 8.58
C ALA A 52 10.81 -21.51 8.26
N ASP A 53 11.90 -20.87 8.64
CA ASP A 53 12.15 -19.45 8.37
C ASP A 53 12.31 -19.19 6.87
N PHE A 54 13.06 -20.05 6.16
CA PHE A 54 13.31 -19.87 4.73
C PHE A 54 12.05 -20.05 3.88
N TYR A 55 11.19 -21.00 4.22
CA TYR A 55 9.95 -21.25 3.49
C TYR A 55 8.73 -20.55 4.10
N HIS A 56 8.90 -19.77 5.18
CA HIS A 56 7.83 -19.13 5.94
C HIS A 56 6.70 -20.09 6.35
N MET A 57 7.06 -21.30 6.76
CA MET A 57 6.12 -22.33 7.20
C MET A 57 6.37 -22.73 8.67
N PRO A 58 5.34 -23.15 9.41
CA PRO A 58 5.53 -23.66 10.77
C PRO A 58 6.42 -24.91 10.79
N LEU A 59 7.29 -25.05 11.80
CA LEU A 59 8.19 -26.21 12.00
C LEU A 59 7.48 -27.56 11.86
N ASP A 60 6.23 -27.62 12.30
CA ASP A 60 5.42 -28.84 12.31
C ASP A 60 5.12 -29.36 10.89
N CYS A 61 5.08 -28.50 9.86
CA CYS A 61 4.77 -28.92 8.48
C CYS A 61 5.81 -29.88 7.89
N PHE A 62 7.03 -29.87 8.43
CA PHE A 62 8.13 -30.72 7.98
C PHE A 62 8.13 -32.08 8.68
N ARG A 63 7.29 -32.33 9.69
CA ARG A 63 7.25 -33.63 10.37
C ARG A 63 6.50 -34.67 9.53
N THR A 64 6.95 -35.92 9.53
CA THR A 64 6.16 -37.02 8.97
C THR A 64 4.83 -37.12 9.70
N ASN A 65 3.73 -37.22 8.94
CA ASN A 65 2.33 -37.19 9.39
C ASN A 65 1.77 -35.81 9.75
N ALA A 66 2.46 -34.72 9.44
CA ALA A 66 1.85 -33.40 9.47
C ALA A 66 0.71 -33.34 8.44
N SER A 67 -0.54 -33.29 8.91
CA SER A 67 -1.72 -33.11 8.05
C SER A 67 -1.87 -31.63 7.69
N PHE A 68 -0.88 -31.11 6.97
CA PHE A 68 -0.87 -29.72 6.54
C PHE A 68 -1.30 -29.67 5.08
N LYS A 69 -2.58 -29.34 4.85
CA LYS A 69 -3.13 -29.19 3.51
C LYS A 69 -2.66 -27.85 2.93
N THR A 70 -1.65 -27.89 2.07
CA THR A 70 -1.26 -26.76 1.23
C THR A 70 -1.96 -26.87 -0.12
N ASN A 71 -2.77 -25.88 -0.48
CA ASN A 71 -3.30 -25.78 -1.83
C ASN A 71 -2.19 -25.16 -2.69
N SER A 72 -1.40 -25.99 -3.38
CA SER A 72 -0.43 -25.50 -4.35
C SER A 72 -1.18 -25.08 -5.62
N VAL A 73 -1.24 -23.79 -5.90
CA VAL A 73 -1.61 -23.29 -7.23
C VAL A 73 -0.35 -23.33 -8.08
N LEU A 74 -0.37 -24.14 -9.15
CA LEU A 74 0.74 -24.33 -10.08
C LEU A 74 1.22 -22.97 -10.61
N GLY A 75 2.48 -22.60 -10.33
CA GLY A 75 3.09 -21.36 -10.81
C GLY A 75 3.24 -20.25 -9.76
N ASN A 76 2.82 -20.46 -8.51
CA ASN A 76 3.05 -19.50 -7.43
C ASN A 76 3.75 -20.18 -6.24
N ASN A 77 4.98 -19.77 -5.93
CA ASN A 77 5.77 -20.31 -4.82
C ASN A 77 5.26 -19.90 -3.43
N ASN A 78 4.08 -19.28 -3.35
CA ASN A 78 3.49 -18.88 -2.08
C ASN A 78 2.69 -20.07 -1.53
N ILE A 79 3.31 -20.83 -0.63
CA ILE A 79 2.62 -21.84 0.15
C ILE A 79 1.66 -21.11 1.08
N VAL A 80 0.42 -20.95 0.63
CA VAL A 80 -0.66 -20.41 1.48
C VAL A 80 -0.97 -21.49 2.51
N ALA A 81 -0.25 -21.42 3.62
CA ALA A 81 -0.65 -22.03 4.87
C ALA A 81 -1.99 -21.42 5.28
N ASN A 82 -3.09 -22.06 4.85
CA ASN A 82 -4.42 -21.75 5.34
C ASN A 82 -4.56 -22.29 6.78
N ILE A 83 -3.88 -21.66 7.74
CA ILE A 83 -4.19 -21.75 9.16
C ILE A 83 -4.73 -20.39 9.55
N GLY A 84 -5.98 -20.29 10.00
CA GLY A 84 -6.61 -19.22 10.83
C GLY A 84 -6.29 -17.73 10.61
N TYR A 85 -5.02 -17.36 10.52
CA TYR A 85 -4.47 -16.03 10.28
C TYR A 85 -4.81 -15.45 8.90
N GLY A 86 -4.88 -16.29 7.85
CA GLY A 86 -5.18 -15.84 6.48
C GLY A 86 -6.59 -15.24 6.34
N ALA A 87 -7.59 -15.83 7.00
CA ALA A 87 -8.96 -15.32 6.99
C ALA A 87 -9.06 -13.97 7.73
N ASN A 88 -8.43 -13.84 8.89
CA ASN A 88 -8.42 -12.59 9.66
C ASN A 88 -7.68 -11.48 8.92
N LEU A 89 -6.53 -11.79 8.29
CA LEU A 89 -5.79 -10.84 7.45
C LEU A 89 -6.60 -10.42 6.22
N LEU A 90 -7.35 -11.33 5.58
CA LEU A 90 -8.22 -10.99 4.46
C LEU A 90 -9.39 -10.09 4.89
N VAL A 91 -9.99 -10.35 6.06
CA VAL A 91 -11.03 -9.48 6.63
C VAL A 91 -10.47 -8.10 6.95
N GLU A 92 -9.29 -8.02 7.56
CA GLU A 92 -8.64 -6.75 7.88
C GLU A 92 -8.23 -5.99 6.61
N LEU A 93 -7.70 -6.68 5.59
CA LEU A 93 -7.39 -6.09 4.29
C LEU A 93 -8.65 -5.57 3.61
N LYS A 94 -9.75 -6.32 3.63
CA LYS A 94 -11.01 -5.87 3.06
C LYS A 94 -11.56 -4.65 3.79
N ALA A 95 -11.54 -4.65 5.12
CA ALA A 95 -11.95 -3.50 5.93
C ALA A 95 -11.08 -2.27 5.67
N LYS A 96 -9.76 -2.44 5.51
CA LYS A 96 -8.85 -1.37 5.12
C LYS A 96 -9.15 -0.85 3.72
N GLN A 97 -9.42 -1.73 2.76
CA GLN A 97 -9.79 -1.34 1.40
C GLN A 97 -11.10 -0.56 1.39
N ASP A 98 -12.14 -1.03 2.11
CA ASP A 98 -13.42 -0.33 2.19
C ASP A 98 -13.27 1.06 2.83
N LYS A 99 -12.35 1.20 3.80
CA LYS A 99 -12.01 2.50 4.40
C LYS A 99 -11.27 3.42 3.43
N ILE A 100 -10.34 2.89 2.63
CA ILE A 100 -9.65 3.63 1.56
C ILE A 100 -10.69 4.14 0.56
N ASP A 101 -11.56 3.27 0.05
CA ASP A 101 -12.60 3.63 -0.93
C ASP A 101 -13.56 4.71 -0.36
N SER A 102 -13.85 4.66 0.95
CA SER A 102 -14.66 5.69 1.61
C SER A 102 -13.94 7.04 1.68
N LEU A 103 -12.67 7.04 2.08
CA LEU A 103 -11.86 8.27 2.17
C LEU A 103 -11.65 8.89 0.78
N GLU A 104 -11.45 8.08 -0.26
CA GLU A 104 -11.34 8.56 -1.64
C GLU A 104 -12.62 9.25 -2.10
N ARG A 105 -13.81 8.69 -1.78
CA ARG A 105 -15.09 9.34 -2.08
C ARG A 105 -15.28 10.67 -1.34
N GLU A 106 -14.91 10.72 -0.06
CA GLU A 106 -14.96 11.97 0.72
C GLU A 106 -14.00 13.03 0.18
N LEU A 107 -12.79 12.63 -0.22
CA LEU A 107 -11.81 13.52 -0.83
C LEU A 107 -12.34 14.13 -2.13
N GLU A 108 -12.94 13.31 -3.00
CA GLU A 108 -13.49 13.78 -4.28
C GLU A 108 -14.69 14.72 -4.07
N SER A 109 -15.55 14.43 -3.08
CA SER A 109 -16.64 15.33 -2.67
C SER A 109 -16.12 16.67 -2.14
N SER A 110 -15.07 16.64 -1.32
CA SER A 110 -14.44 17.86 -0.80
C SER A 110 -13.81 18.69 -1.93
N LYS A 111 -13.15 18.03 -2.90
CA LYS A 111 -12.53 18.67 -4.06
C LYS A 111 -13.53 19.36 -4.98
N THR A 112 -14.65 18.69 -5.28
CA THR A 112 -15.74 19.29 -6.06
C THR A 112 -16.39 20.48 -5.34
N THR A 113 -16.55 20.39 -4.02
CA THR A 113 -17.04 21.51 -3.20
C THR A 113 -16.07 22.69 -3.21
N ALA A 114 -14.76 22.44 -3.14
CA ALA A 114 -13.73 23.47 -3.22
C ALA A 114 -13.75 24.19 -4.58
N ALA A 115 -13.80 23.45 -5.68
CA ALA A 115 -13.90 24.03 -7.03
C ALA A 115 -15.14 24.92 -7.17
N SER A 116 -16.30 24.49 -6.67
CA SER A 116 -17.51 25.31 -6.69
C SER A 116 -17.40 26.60 -5.87
N LYS A 117 -16.67 26.55 -4.74
CA LYS A 117 -16.39 27.75 -3.94
C LYS A 117 -15.43 28.70 -4.67
N ASP A 118 -14.42 28.18 -5.35
CA ASP A 118 -13.50 28.99 -6.14
C ASP A 118 -14.21 29.71 -7.29
N ASP A 119 -15.10 29.02 -8.01
CA ASP A 119 -15.96 29.64 -9.04
C ASP A 119 -16.84 30.76 -8.46
N THR A 120 -17.38 30.54 -7.26
CA THR A 120 -18.19 31.55 -6.56
C THR A 120 -17.36 32.76 -6.14
N ILE A 121 -16.11 32.56 -5.73
CA ILE A 121 -15.18 33.63 -5.38
C ILE A 121 -14.85 34.45 -6.62
N ALA A 122 -14.49 33.80 -7.73
CA ALA A 122 -14.21 34.48 -9.00
C ALA A 122 -15.38 35.37 -9.45
N SER A 123 -16.61 34.85 -9.39
CA SER A 123 -17.80 35.65 -9.72
C SER A 123 -18.01 36.86 -8.79
N LYS A 124 -17.67 36.73 -7.50
CA LYS A 124 -17.74 37.84 -6.55
C LYS A 124 -16.66 38.88 -6.84
N ASP A 125 -15.45 38.46 -7.20
CA ASP A 125 -14.36 39.36 -7.56
C ASP A 125 -14.71 40.19 -8.81
N ASP A 126 -15.31 39.58 -9.84
CA ASP A 126 -15.81 40.29 -11.02
C ASP A 126 -16.87 41.34 -10.66
N THR A 127 -17.76 40.99 -9.72
CA THR A 127 -18.79 41.90 -9.22
C THR A 127 -18.19 43.06 -8.43
N ILE A 128 -17.15 42.81 -7.64
CA ILE A 128 -16.43 43.83 -6.88
C ILE A 128 -15.71 44.78 -7.84
N ALA A 129 -15.00 44.26 -8.84
CA ALA A 129 -14.33 45.08 -9.85
C ALA A 129 -15.32 46.01 -10.58
N SER A 130 -16.48 45.48 -10.98
CA SER A 130 -17.56 46.26 -11.60
C SER A 130 -18.08 47.37 -10.68
N LYS A 131 -18.21 47.10 -9.38
CA LYS A 131 -18.64 48.10 -8.40
C LYS A 131 -17.57 49.17 -8.15
N ASP A 132 -16.29 48.81 -8.16
CA ASP A 132 -15.20 49.77 -8.02
C ASP A 132 -15.13 50.74 -9.20
N GLU A 133 -15.40 50.29 -10.42
CA GLU A 133 -15.54 51.16 -11.59
C GLU A 133 -16.68 52.16 -11.43
N VAL A 134 -17.86 51.71 -10.96
CA VAL A 134 -19.00 52.60 -10.70
C VAL A 134 -18.68 53.62 -9.60
N ILE A 135 -18.02 53.21 -8.52
CA ILE A 135 -17.59 54.11 -7.44
C ILE A 135 -16.63 55.17 -7.99
N LYS A 136 -15.69 54.78 -8.84
CA LYS A 136 -14.77 55.71 -9.49
C LYS A 136 -15.52 56.74 -10.34
N MET A 137 -16.44 56.29 -11.20
CA MET A 137 -17.26 57.19 -12.02
C MET A 137 -18.07 58.19 -11.17
N LEU A 138 -18.66 57.74 -10.07
CA LEU A 138 -19.43 58.61 -9.17
C LEU A 138 -18.54 59.63 -8.45
N ARG A 139 -17.31 59.25 -8.06
CA ARG A 139 -16.33 60.18 -7.50
C ARG A 139 -15.94 61.25 -8.51
N ASP A 140 -15.58 60.84 -9.73
CA ASP A 140 -15.21 61.75 -10.82
C ASP A 140 -16.35 62.73 -11.14
N GLN A 141 -17.60 62.26 -11.16
CA GLN A 141 -18.79 63.11 -11.32
C GLN A 141 -18.98 64.10 -10.17
N SER A 142 -18.80 63.66 -8.93
CA SER A 142 -18.91 64.51 -7.73
C SER A 142 -17.87 65.63 -7.74
N ASP A 143 -16.62 65.30 -8.08
CA ASP A 143 -15.52 66.28 -8.16
C ASP A 143 -15.77 67.31 -9.27
N PHE A 144 -16.28 66.87 -10.42
CA PHE A 144 -16.69 67.77 -11.50
C PHE A 144 -17.82 68.73 -11.08
N LEU A 145 -18.84 68.22 -10.38
CA LEU A 145 -19.95 69.05 -9.90
C LEU A 145 -19.48 70.05 -8.84
N LYS A 146 -18.57 69.67 -7.94
CA LYS A 146 -17.95 70.61 -6.99
C LYS A 146 -17.23 71.75 -7.69
N ALA A 147 -16.42 71.44 -8.71
CA ALA A 147 -15.70 72.45 -9.47
C ALA A 147 -16.65 73.44 -10.18
N GLN A 148 -17.78 72.96 -10.73
CA GLN A 148 -18.80 73.84 -11.30
C GLN A 148 -19.41 74.79 -10.27
N ILE A 149 -19.73 74.28 -9.08
CA ILE A 149 -20.31 75.08 -7.99
C ILE A 149 -19.33 76.18 -7.56
N GLU A 150 -18.04 75.86 -7.38
CA GLU A 150 -17.02 76.85 -7.02
C GLU A 150 -16.88 77.95 -8.08
N MET A 151 -16.89 77.61 -9.38
CA MET A 151 -16.86 78.63 -10.43
C MET A 151 -18.07 79.56 -10.39
N LEU A 152 -19.27 79.02 -10.14
CA LEU A 152 -20.50 79.81 -10.06
C LEU A 152 -20.51 80.75 -8.86
N GLN A 153 -19.92 80.34 -7.74
CA GLN A 153 -19.81 81.16 -6.52
C GLN A 153 -18.74 82.26 -6.62
N SER A 154 -17.80 82.16 -7.57
CA SER A 154 -16.72 83.15 -7.78
C SER A 154 -17.09 84.34 -8.68
N LYS A 155 -18.30 84.35 -9.25
CA LYS A 155 -18.83 85.42 -10.13
C LYS A 155 -19.76 86.35 -9.37
#